data_AF-A0A7W5KA80-F1
#
_entry.id   AF-A0A7W5KA80-F1
#
_cell.length_a   1.000
_cell.length_b   1.000
_cell.length_c   1.000
_cell.angle_alpha   90.00
_cell.angle_beta   90.00
_cell.angle_gamma   90.00
#
_symmetry.space_group_name_H-M   'P 1'
#
loop_
_entity.id
_entity.type
_entity.pdbx_description
1 polymer ?
#
loop_
_entity_poly.entity_id
_entity_poly.type
_entity_poly.pdbx_seq_one_letter_code
_entity_poly.pdbx_strand_id
1 'polypeptide(L)'
;MAGERRDAGPSAEERARSSEARAAMRAEAMTARLESRAAAREAQAQEREAARRSRREAAAALAERDPHRAAAERKRGSGRRDVVRQDRDVSGYATLVDGERIRTLAARGASVAGLAAVFGLGEDEIARVLAADAEEA
;
A
#
# COMPACT_ATOMS: atom_id res chain seq x y z
N MET A 1 -66.86 26.14 7.46
CA MET A 1 -66.49 25.25 8.59
C MET A 1 -65.18 24.56 8.25
N ALA A 2 -64.05 25.23 8.50
CA ALA A 2 -62.72 24.66 8.26
C ALA A 2 -62.19 24.11 9.59
N GLY A 3 -62.20 22.79 9.74
CA GLY A 3 -61.63 22.10 10.90
C GLY A 3 -60.14 21.90 10.68
N GLU A 4 -59.34 22.69 11.39
CA GLU A 4 -57.88 22.65 11.38
C GLU A 4 -57.41 21.37 12.10
N ARG A 5 -57.03 20.34 11.33
CA ARG A 5 -56.41 19.13 11.86
C ARG A 5 -54.99 19.47 12.29
N ARG A 6 -54.78 19.62 13.60
CA ARG A 6 -53.44 19.63 14.19
C ARG A 6 -52.84 18.24 14.06
N ASP A 7 -51.97 18.05 13.06
CA ASP A 7 -51.08 16.89 13.01
C ASP A 7 -50.09 16.99 14.18
N ALA A 8 -50.41 16.32 15.29
CA ALA A 8 -49.47 16.12 16.37
C ALA A 8 -48.44 15.08 15.90
N GLY A 9 -47.19 15.52 15.71
CA GLY A 9 -46.08 14.65 15.33
C GLY A 9 -45.84 13.51 16.34
N PRO A 10 -45.01 12.51 15.98
CA PRO A 10 -44.83 11.31 16.79
C PRO A 10 -44.34 11.64 18.20
N SER A 11 -44.93 10.94 19.17
CA SER A 11 -44.61 11.06 20.58
C SER A 11 -43.13 10.75 20.85
N ALA A 12 -42.61 11.21 21.98
CA ALA A 12 -41.22 10.94 22.36
C ALA A 12 -40.93 9.42 22.45
N GLU A 13 -41.91 8.64 22.90
CA GLU A 13 -41.82 7.19 23.03
C GLU A 13 -41.80 6.47 21.67
N GLU A 14 -42.57 6.95 20.69
CA GLU A 14 -42.54 6.41 19.32
C GLU A 14 -41.21 6.72 18.64
N ARG A 15 -40.64 7.91 18.87
CA ARG A 15 -39.31 8.28 18.38
C ARG A 15 -38.20 7.45 19.03
N ALA A 16 -38.31 7.16 20.32
CA ALA A 16 -37.38 6.27 21.02
C ALA A 16 -37.43 4.84 20.44
N ARG A 17 -38.64 4.24 20.36
CA ARG A 17 -38.85 2.91 19.78
C ARG A 17 -38.37 2.81 18.32
N SER A 18 -38.66 3.81 17.50
CA SER A 18 -38.18 3.89 16.12
C SER A 18 -36.64 3.99 16.04
N SER A 19 -36.01 4.66 16.99
CA SER A 19 -34.55 4.80 17.03
C SER A 19 -33.88 3.52 17.49
N GLU A 20 -34.45 2.82 18.47
CA GLU A 20 -34.02 1.50 18.92
C GLU A 20 -34.16 0.44 17.81
N ALA A 21 -35.30 0.39 17.13
CA ALA A 21 -35.51 -0.51 16.00
C ALA A 21 -34.48 -0.28 14.88
N ARG A 22 -34.20 0.99 14.54
CA ARG A 22 -33.15 1.33 13.57
C ARG A 22 -31.75 0.95 14.06
N ALA A 23 -31.48 1.04 15.37
CA ALA A 23 -30.21 0.61 15.93
C ALA A 23 -30.03 -0.91 15.88
N ALA A 24 -31.08 -1.67 16.22
CA ALA A 24 -31.09 -3.13 16.13
C ALA A 24 -30.86 -3.61 14.69
N MET A 25 -31.59 -3.05 13.71
CA MET A 25 -31.41 -3.39 12.29
C MET A 25 -29.98 -3.10 11.80
N ARG A 26 -29.37 -2.00 12.24
CA ARG A 26 -27.96 -1.69 11.89
C ARG A 26 -26.99 -2.68 12.51
N ALA A 27 -27.23 -3.10 13.75
CA ALA A 27 -26.39 -4.08 14.42
C ALA A 27 -26.47 -5.44 13.70
N GLU A 28 -27.67 -5.92 13.39
CA GLU A 28 -27.88 -7.16 12.63
C GLU A 28 -27.21 -7.13 11.26
N ALA A 29 -27.39 -6.04 10.51
CA ALA A 29 -26.74 -5.88 9.20
C ALA A 29 -25.21 -5.87 9.29
N MET A 30 -24.63 -5.28 10.35
CA MET A 30 -23.19 -5.30 10.58
C MET A 30 -22.70 -6.71 10.96
N THR A 31 -23.42 -7.42 11.81
CA THR A 31 -23.10 -8.82 12.16
C THR A 31 -23.09 -9.70 10.92
N ALA A 32 -24.15 -9.67 10.11
CA ALA A 32 -24.23 -10.44 8.87
C ALA A 32 -23.09 -10.10 7.88
N ARG A 33 -22.70 -8.82 7.79
CA ARG A 33 -21.57 -8.39 6.95
C ARG A 33 -20.23 -8.90 7.46
N LEU A 34 -20.03 -8.94 8.78
CA LEU A 34 -18.81 -9.47 9.39
C LEU A 34 -18.71 -10.98 9.21
N GLU A 35 -19.81 -11.71 9.41
CA GLU A 35 -19.89 -13.15 9.19
C GLU A 35 -19.59 -13.52 7.73
N SER A 36 -20.22 -12.82 6.77
CA SER A 36 -19.95 -13.01 5.34
C SER A 36 -18.47 -12.75 5.00
N ARG A 37 -17.87 -11.70 5.57
CA ARG A 37 -16.44 -11.41 5.36
C ARG A 37 -15.53 -12.45 5.98
N ALA A 38 -15.88 -13.00 7.15
CA ALA A 38 -15.13 -14.06 7.80
C ALA A 38 -15.16 -15.34 6.93
N ALA A 39 -16.34 -15.76 6.49
CA ALA A 39 -16.52 -16.91 5.60
C ALA A 39 -15.74 -16.76 4.29
N ALA A 40 -15.78 -15.58 3.66
CA ALA A 40 -15.03 -15.32 2.42
C ALA A 40 -13.51 -15.40 2.63
N ARG A 41 -12.99 -14.89 3.76
CA ARG A 41 -11.56 -14.97 4.08
C ARG A 41 -11.12 -16.41 4.34
N GLU A 42 -11.96 -17.19 5.01
CA GLU A 42 -11.69 -18.61 5.27
C GLU A 42 -11.66 -19.42 3.97
N ALA A 43 -12.67 -19.26 3.11
CA ALA A 43 -12.70 -19.91 1.79
C ALA A 43 -11.46 -19.56 0.96
N GLN A 44 -11.06 -18.28 0.95
CA GLN A 44 -9.84 -17.84 0.24
C GLN A 44 -8.55 -18.41 0.86
N ALA A 45 -8.53 -18.59 2.18
CA ALA A 45 -7.39 -19.21 2.86
C ALA A 45 -7.26 -20.70 2.49
N GLN A 46 -8.39 -21.42 2.48
CA GLN A 46 -8.45 -22.82 2.08
C GLN A 46 -8.03 -23.00 0.61
N GLU A 47 -8.51 -22.15 -0.30
CA GLU A 47 -8.12 -22.19 -1.72
C GLU A 47 -6.61 -21.97 -1.91
N ARG A 48 -6.03 -20.98 -1.23
CA ARG A 48 -4.58 -20.74 -1.26
C ARG A 48 -3.80 -21.93 -0.72
N GLU A 49 -4.27 -22.57 0.34
CA GLU A 49 -3.61 -23.74 0.90
C GLU A 49 -3.70 -24.94 -0.04
N ALA A 50 -4.85 -25.20 -0.64
CA ALA A 50 -5.03 -26.23 -1.66
C ALA A 50 -4.08 -26.00 -2.85
N ALA A 51 -4.00 -24.77 -3.35
CA ALA A 51 -3.07 -24.41 -4.42
C ALA A 51 -1.58 -24.55 -4.02
N ARG A 52 -1.23 -24.30 -2.75
CA ARG A 52 0.14 -24.56 -2.24
C ARG A 52 0.41 -26.07 -2.11
N ARG A 53 -0.59 -26.85 -1.71
CA ARG A 53 -0.48 -28.31 -1.55
C ARG A 53 -0.31 -28.99 -2.91
N SER A 54 -1.18 -28.67 -3.87
CA SER A 54 -1.08 -29.15 -5.25
C SER A 54 0.28 -28.83 -5.89
N ARG A 55 0.80 -27.60 -5.68
CA ARG A 55 2.15 -27.24 -6.16
C ARG A 55 3.26 -28.07 -5.50
N ARG A 56 3.16 -28.37 -4.21
CA ARG A 56 4.13 -29.23 -3.50
C ARG A 56 4.07 -30.66 -4.00
N GLU A 57 2.87 -31.21 -4.20
CA GLU A 57 2.66 -32.55 -4.75
C GLU A 57 3.21 -32.67 -6.17
N ALA A 58 2.92 -31.71 -7.04
CA ALA A 58 3.46 -31.68 -8.40
C ALA A 58 5.00 -31.59 -8.41
N ALA A 59 5.59 -30.79 -7.53
CA ALA A 59 7.04 -30.69 -7.41
C ALA A 59 7.67 -31.98 -6.87
N ALA A 60 7.02 -32.66 -5.91
CA ALA A 60 7.47 -33.95 -5.39
C ALA A 60 7.41 -35.03 -6.48
N ALA A 61 6.31 -35.11 -7.22
CA ALA A 61 6.14 -36.05 -8.34
C ALA A 61 7.18 -35.81 -9.46
N LEU A 62 7.49 -34.54 -9.76
CA LEU A 62 8.54 -34.22 -10.71
C LEU A 62 9.93 -34.63 -10.20
N ALA A 63 10.21 -34.41 -8.91
CA ALA A 63 11.48 -34.80 -8.30
C ALA A 63 11.68 -36.33 -8.28
N GLU A 64 10.60 -37.09 -8.12
CA GLU A 64 10.63 -38.56 -8.19
C GLU A 64 10.85 -39.07 -9.63
N ARG A 65 10.14 -38.48 -10.61
CA ARG A 65 10.23 -38.90 -12.02
C ARG A 65 11.53 -38.45 -12.70
N ASP A 66 12.00 -37.24 -12.42
CA ASP A 66 13.16 -36.63 -13.08
C ASP A 66 13.91 -35.67 -12.12
N PRO A 67 14.85 -36.20 -11.33
CA PRO A 67 15.60 -35.41 -10.36
C PRO A 67 16.44 -34.29 -10.98
N HIS A 68 16.93 -34.47 -12.22
CA HIS A 68 17.76 -33.48 -12.90
C HIS A 68 16.93 -32.29 -13.37
N ARG A 69 15.76 -32.55 -13.96
CA ARG A 69 14.81 -31.50 -14.34
C ARG A 69 14.24 -30.79 -13.12
N ALA A 70 13.89 -31.51 -12.05
CA ALA A 70 13.48 -30.90 -10.79
C ALA A 70 14.58 -30.00 -10.19
N ALA A 71 15.85 -30.38 -10.30
CA ALA A 71 16.98 -29.56 -9.87
C ALA A 71 17.15 -28.28 -10.73
N ALA A 72 16.88 -28.35 -12.04
CA ALA A 72 16.92 -27.20 -12.93
C ALA A 72 15.74 -26.23 -12.71
N GLU A 73 14.54 -26.75 -12.42
CA GLU A 73 13.32 -25.96 -12.18
C GLU A 73 13.24 -25.37 -10.77
N ARG A 74 14.08 -25.83 -9.82
CA ARG A 74 14.22 -25.21 -8.50
C ARG A 74 14.62 -23.74 -8.66
N LYS A 75 13.62 -22.85 -8.53
CA LYS A 75 13.87 -21.42 -8.37
C LYS A 75 14.83 -21.26 -7.19
N ARG A 76 16.03 -20.73 -7.46
CA ARG A 76 16.99 -20.38 -6.40
C ARG A 76 16.26 -19.44 -5.46
N GLY A 77 15.85 -19.96 -4.31
CA GLY A 77 15.16 -19.16 -3.33
C GLY A 77 16.03 -17.97 -2.97
N SER A 78 15.39 -16.85 -2.65
CA SER A 78 15.98 -15.79 -1.84
C SER A 78 16.22 -16.31 -0.41
N GLY A 79 16.90 -17.44 -0.28
CA GLY A 79 17.43 -17.97 0.96
C GLY A 79 18.87 -17.52 1.01
N ARG A 80 19.20 -16.75 2.07
CA ARG A 80 20.56 -16.35 2.45
C ARG A 80 21.59 -17.34 1.91
N ARG A 81 22.28 -16.93 0.86
CA ARG A 81 23.68 -17.31 0.75
C ARG A 81 24.40 -16.28 1.60
N ASP A 82 25.45 -16.70 2.29
CA ASP A 82 26.52 -15.83 2.73
C ASP A 82 27.28 -15.24 1.52
N VAL A 83 26.53 -14.75 0.53
CA VAL A 83 27.02 -13.85 -0.50
C VAL A 83 27.16 -12.55 0.25
N VAL A 84 28.38 -12.27 0.72
CA VAL A 84 28.83 -10.91 0.93
C VAL A 84 28.47 -10.19 -0.36
N ARG A 85 27.41 -9.36 -0.30
CA ARG A 85 27.05 -8.49 -1.40
C ARG A 85 28.31 -7.67 -1.61
N GLN A 86 29.01 -7.87 -2.73
CA GLN A 86 30.09 -6.96 -3.08
C GLN A 86 29.47 -5.57 -3.08
N ASP A 87 29.94 -4.72 -2.17
CA ASP A 87 29.58 -3.32 -2.18
C ASP A 87 29.92 -2.82 -3.57
N ARG A 88 28.91 -2.32 -4.28
CA ARG A 88 29.15 -1.73 -5.58
C ARG A 88 29.95 -0.47 -5.31
N ASP A 89 31.10 -0.36 -5.96
CA ASP A 89 31.81 0.90 -5.99
C ASP A 89 30.95 1.91 -6.75
N VAL A 90 30.36 2.84 -6.00
CA VAL A 90 29.53 3.94 -6.52
C VAL A 90 30.28 5.27 -6.51
N SER A 91 31.58 5.24 -6.21
CA SER A 91 32.42 6.44 -6.16
C SER A 91 32.45 7.21 -7.48
N GLY A 92 32.21 6.53 -8.62
CA GLY A 92 32.11 7.13 -9.95
C GLY A 92 30.70 7.55 -10.37
N TYR A 93 29.66 7.36 -9.56
CA TYR A 93 28.29 7.79 -9.91
C TYR A 93 28.15 9.29 -9.67
N ALA A 94 28.49 10.08 -10.67
CA ALA A 94 28.19 11.50 -10.66
C ALA A 94 26.70 11.72 -10.93
N THR A 95 26.03 12.42 -10.01
CA THR A 95 24.70 12.97 -10.30
C THR A 95 24.89 14.08 -11.32
N LEU A 96 24.31 13.94 -12.51
CA LEU A 96 24.25 15.06 -13.46
C LEU A 96 23.53 16.22 -12.79
N VAL A 97 24.22 17.36 -12.70
CA VAL A 97 23.67 18.61 -12.17
C VAL A 97 22.63 19.11 -13.17
N ASP A 98 21.37 19.08 -12.75
CA ASP A 98 20.22 19.49 -13.53
C ASP A 98 19.36 20.43 -12.68
N GLY A 99 19.15 21.64 -13.19
CA GLY A 99 18.36 22.67 -12.51
C GLY A 99 16.92 22.23 -12.26
N GLU A 100 16.29 21.55 -13.22
CA GLU A 100 14.91 21.04 -13.07
C GLU A 100 14.83 20.02 -11.92
N ARG A 101 15.83 19.15 -11.84
CA ARG A 101 15.93 18.15 -10.78
C ARG A 101 16.17 18.78 -9.41
N ILE A 102 17.03 19.79 -9.32
CA ILE A 102 17.27 20.56 -8.07
C ILE A 102 15.95 21.17 -7.58
N ARG A 103 15.20 21.82 -8.46
CA ARG A 103 13.91 22.43 -8.15
C ARG A 103 12.86 21.41 -7.73
N THR A 104 12.75 20.30 -8.44
CA THR A 104 11.83 19.21 -8.11
C THR A 104 12.10 18.64 -6.71
N LEU A 105 13.37 18.51 -6.32
CA LEU A 105 13.74 18.01 -5.00
C LEU A 105 13.47 19.06 -3.91
N ALA A 106 13.74 20.35 -4.18
CA ALA A 106 13.40 21.43 -3.27
C ALA A 106 11.88 21.51 -3.00
N ALA A 107 11.05 21.40 -4.05
CA ALA A 107 9.58 21.35 -3.93
C ALA A 107 9.09 20.16 -3.09
N ARG A 108 9.86 19.07 -3.02
CA ARG A 108 9.59 17.90 -2.18
C ARG A 108 10.12 18.03 -0.74
N GLY A 109 10.68 19.19 -0.38
CA GLY A 109 11.17 19.50 0.96
C GLY A 109 12.65 19.19 1.19
N ALA A 110 13.45 19.01 0.13
CA ALA A 110 14.90 18.92 0.30
C ALA A 110 15.48 20.27 0.76
N SER A 111 16.39 20.25 1.73
CA SER A 111 17.08 21.46 2.20
C SER A 111 18.21 21.87 1.24
N VAL A 112 18.57 23.16 1.25
CA VAL A 112 19.67 23.71 0.45
C VAL A 112 20.99 22.98 0.73
N ALA A 113 21.32 22.76 2.01
CA ALA A 113 22.50 22.00 2.42
C ALA A 113 22.47 20.54 1.93
N GLY A 114 21.30 19.89 1.93
CA GLY A 114 21.14 18.53 1.42
C GLY A 114 21.33 18.44 -0.10
N LEU A 115 20.83 19.44 -0.83
CA LEU A 115 21.02 19.56 -2.27
C LEU A 115 22.49 19.83 -2.62
N ALA A 116 23.13 20.76 -1.92
CA ALA A 116 24.56 21.07 -2.08
C ALA A 116 25.43 19.82 -1.93
N ALA A 117 25.18 19.01 -0.89
CA ALA A 117 25.92 17.77 -0.65
C ALA A 117 25.72 16.70 -1.75
N VAL A 118 24.50 16.55 -2.28
CA VAL A 118 24.17 15.54 -3.30
C VAL A 118 24.68 15.91 -4.69
N PHE A 119 24.61 17.20 -5.03
CA PHE A 119 25.04 17.71 -6.34
C PHE A 119 26.50 18.18 -6.36
N GLY A 120 27.15 18.25 -5.20
CA GLY A 120 28.55 18.70 -5.09
C GLY A 120 28.73 20.19 -5.40
N LEU A 121 27.70 21.00 -5.18
CA LEU A 121 27.70 22.44 -5.43
C LEU A 121 27.74 23.22 -4.12
N GLY A 122 28.14 24.50 -4.19
CA GLY A 122 28.01 25.41 -3.05
C GLY A 122 26.55 25.75 -2.75
N GLU A 123 26.22 26.03 -1.48
CA GLU A 123 24.86 26.43 -1.08
C GLU A 123 24.39 27.69 -1.83
N ASP A 124 25.29 28.65 -2.08
CA ASP A 124 25.02 29.87 -2.85
C ASP A 124 24.66 29.59 -4.32
N GLU A 125 25.17 28.50 -4.88
CA GLU A 125 24.87 28.09 -6.25
C GLU A 125 23.52 27.41 -6.33
N ILE A 126 23.18 26.55 -5.36
CA ILE A 126 21.84 25.99 -5.21
C ILE A 126 20.80 27.10 -5.01
N ALA A 127 21.08 28.09 -4.16
CA ALA A 127 20.19 29.22 -3.93
C ALA A 127 19.91 30.02 -5.21
N ARG A 128 20.93 30.23 -6.06
CA ARG A 128 20.78 30.89 -7.37
C ARG A 128 19.92 30.09 -8.33
N VAL A 129 20.10 28.77 -8.41
CA VAL A 129 19.28 27.88 -9.26
C VAL A 129 17.82 27.88 -8.83
N LEU A 130 17.55 27.94 -7.52
CA LEU A 130 16.20 28.03 -6.98
C LEU A 130 15.57 29.41 -7.20
N ALA A 131 16.35 30.48 -7.12
CA ALA A 131 15.86 31.85 -7.36
C ALA A 131 15.53 32.11 -8.84
N ALA A 132 16.27 31.51 -9.78
CA ALA A 132 16.01 31.66 -11.21
C ALA A 132 14.62 31.14 -11.65
N ASP A 133 14.04 30.18 -10.91
CA ASP A 133 12.67 29.69 -11.15
C ASP A 133 11.60 30.67 -10.70
N ALA A 134 11.88 31.41 -9.62
CA ALA A 134 10.95 32.36 -9.04
C ALA A 134 10.76 33.62 -9.91
N GLU A 135 11.66 33.86 -10.87
CA GLU A 135 11.52 34.96 -11.85
C GLU A 135 10.87 34.52 -13.17
N GLU A 136 10.76 33.21 -13.44
CA GLU A 136 10.11 32.66 -14.65
C GLU A 136 8.63 32.26 -14.43
N ALA A 137 8.13 32.29 -13.19
CA ALA A 137 6.75 31.95 -12.79
C ALA A 137 5.90 33.20 -12.48
#